data_AF-B9SB12-F1
#
_entry.id   AF-B9SB12-F1
#
_cell.length_a   1.000
_cell.length_b   1.000
_cell.length_c   1.000
_cell.angle_alpha   90.00
_cell.angle_beta   90.00
_cell.angle_gamma   90.00
#
_symmetry.space_group_name_H-M   'P 1'
#
loop_
_entity.id
_entity.type
_entity.pdbx_description
1 polymer ?
#
loop_
_entity_poly.entity_id
_entity_poly.type
_entity_poly.pdbx_seq_one_letter_code
_entity_poly.pdbx_strand_id
1 'polypeptide(L)'
;MPDRHYLHKILLFLNQGRVRVGAHYYLQFLDQILTQTIITTCLVTHPTSTWNCLIRAYSKTHTPIKSILVSNYFIELGSFYPDRYTYPLLLNACSRLSFASMGQLVHTHLIKIGLDSDIYVQNALLHFYGSIKQLNYARLLFDKMYERDITSWNTFMGASYASSNSVIDLMDLFKRLISEGVGADKITLVILFSAFAQAQCDESLEYGTAVHSCAIKMGLVSMLNVSNALLNMYTKYRQMDAASRVFDEMGSKKDAVSHAILINGYVEKGLIDLASDIFYQIFDKDLVLWNVMLHGYIKAKRPIDALELFKKMDNEGLIPDENTMVGILAACASLSDLQYGRVVHMFINRNDIKQDIFVKTALIDMYFKCGSPEEALVTFYKMEYKDVFTWTAVIEGLANNGYGNVALNLFKQMEEQGIQPNEATFVSALTSCRHSGLVKEGCQMFRKMVEVYKLQPRFEHFGCLIDVLSRAGLLAQAYEFVKLLRPEERLAAYKIVLSACIKYLEFDVGEKAALEMAELSPQSCEMHILLSNFYALAGQWERVAKTRRTMKRLNTRKEPGISSGEPKL
;
A
#
# COMPACT_ATOMS: atom_id res chain seq x y z
N MET A 1 -32.73 -45.64 -8.78
CA MET A 1 -31.42 -45.55 -8.11
C MET A 1 -30.28 -45.44 -9.14
N PRO A 2 -29.85 -44.22 -9.50
CA PRO A 2 -28.55 -43.97 -10.14
C PRO A 2 -27.59 -43.05 -9.31
N ASP A 3 -28.00 -42.53 -8.13
CA ASP A 3 -27.27 -41.45 -7.43
C ASP A 3 -26.05 -41.87 -6.58
N ARG A 4 -25.97 -43.12 -6.10
CA ARG A 4 -24.90 -43.54 -5.18
C ARG A 4 -23.49 -43.50 -5.79
N HIS A 5 -23.37 -43.59 -7.11
CA HIS A 5 -22.07 -43.62 -7.80
C HIS A 5 -21.45 -42.22 -7.99
N TYR A 6 -22.27 -41.16 -8.01
CA TYR A 6 -21.80 -39.77 -8.12
C TYR A 6 -21.27 -39.23 -6.78
N LEU A 7 -21.92 -39.59 -5.66
CA LEU A 7 -21.49 -39.22 -4.30
C LEU A 7 -20.14 -39.83 -3.90
N HIS A 8 -19.85 -41.06 -4.35
CA HIS A 8 -18.56 -41.71 -4.08
C HIS A 8 -17.36 -40.96 -4.71
N LYS A 9 -17.55 -40.35 -5.89
CA LYS A 9 -16.52 -39.51 -6.54
C LYS A 9 -16.25 -38.20 -5.79
N ILE A 10 -17.27 -37.63 -5.13
CA ILE A 10 -17.15 -36.40 -4.34
C ILE A 10 -16.34 -36.66 -3.05
N LEU A 11 -16.57 -37.81 -2.39
CA LEU A 11 -15.80 -38.23 -1.21
C LEU A 11 -14.33 -38.55 -1.53
N LEU A 12 -14.06 -39.17 -2.70
CA LEU A 12 -12.69 -39.41 -3.17
C LEU A 12 -11.93 -38.11 -3.45
N PHE A 13 -12.61 -37.08 -3.98
CA PHE A 13 -12.01 -35.78 -4.28
C PHE A 13 -11.66 -35.00 -3.00
N LEU A 14 -12.51 -35.07 -1.97
CA LEU A 14 -12.24 -34.44 -0.65
C LEU A 14 -11.08 -35.11 0.11
N ASN A 15 -10.89 -36.42 -0.05
CA ASN A 15 -9.77 -37.14 0.57
C ASN A 15 -8.41 -36.90 -0.11
N GLN A 16 -8.38 -36.44 -1.36
CA GLN A 16 -7.14 -36.17 -2.10
C GLN A 16 -6.58 -34.76 -1.85
N GLY A 17 -7.39 -33.81 -1.35
CA GLY A 17 -6.97 -32.45 -1.01
C GLY A 17 -6.41 -32.30 0.42
N ARG A 18 -5.26 -32.90 0.73
CA ARG A 18 -4.58 -32.71 2.02
C ARG A 18 -3.93 -31.33 2.12
N VAL A 19 -4.56 -30.40 2.83
CA VAL A 19 -3.89 -29.21 3.41
C VAL A 19 -3.40 -29.58 4.82
N ARG A 20 -2.07 -29.61 5.01
CA ARG A 20 -1.42 -29.82 6.30
C ARG A 20 -1.48 -28.53 7.13
N VAL A 21 -2.20 -28.53 8.25
CA VAL A 21 -1.96 -27.59 9.38
C VAL A 21 -2.16 -28.35 10.69
N GLY A 22 -1.07 -28.68 11.37
CA GLY A 22 -1.06 -29.36 12.66
C GLY A 22 -1.22 -28.38 13.82
N ALA A 23 -2.24 -28.61 14.64
CA ALA A 23 -2.55 -28.07 15.99
C ALA A 23 -4.08 -27.92 16.18
N HIS A 24 -4.84 -27.82 15.09
CA HIS A 24 -6.31 -27.77 15.09
C HIS A 24 -7.02 -29.13 15.18
N TYR A 25 -6.26 -30.22 15.20
CA TYR A 25 -6.81 -31.58 15.09
C TYR A 25 -7.63 -31.98 16.32
N TYR A 26 -7.26 -31.56 17.53
CA TYR A 26 -7.98 -31.94 18.75
C TYR A 26 -9.31 -31.18 18.92
N LEU A 27 -9.35 -29.89 18.54
CA LEU A 27 -10.57 -29.08 18.54
C LEU A 27 -11.52 -29.46 17.39
N GLN A 28 -10.99 -29.76 16.19
CA GLN A 28 -11.80 -30.28 15.08
C GLN A 28 -12.40 -31.65 15.38
N PHE A 29 -11.69 -32.52 16.09
CA PHE A 29 -12.16 -33.86 16.42
C PHE A 29 -13.27 -33.84 17.48
N LEU A 30 -13.15 -33.01 18.52
CA LEU A 30 -14.20 -32.80 19.51
C LEU A 30 -15.45 -32.12 18.92
N ASP A 31 -15.26 -31.14 18.04
CA ASP A 31 -16.35 -30.42 17.38
C ASP A 31 -17.04 -31.28 16.29
N GLN A 32 -16.30 -32.16 15.60
CA GLN A 32 -16.87 -33.19 14.69
C GLN A 32 -17.75 -34.18 15.44
N ILE A 33 -17.32 -34.65 16.61
CA ILE A 33 -18.12 -35.56 17.44
C ILE A 33 -19.41 -34.86 17.89
N LEU A 34 -19.35 -33.58 18.25
CA LEU A 34 -20.50 -32.77 18.66
C LEU A 34 -21.46 -32.49 17.49
N THR A 35 -20.94 -32.17 16.31
CA THR A 35 -21.77 -31.98 15.10
C THR A 35 -22.43 -33.29 14.70
N GLN A 36 -21.68 -34.38 14.72
CA GLN A 36 -22.18 -35.70 14.34
C GLN A 36 -23.20 -36.23 15.35
N THR A 37 -23.06 -35.98 16.65
CA THR A 37 -24.11 -36.29 17.65
C THR A 37 -25.38 -35.46 17.42
N ILE A 38 -25.29 -34.13 17.31
CA ILE A 38 -26.48 -33.26 17.06
C ILE A 38 -27.20 -33.66 15.76
N ILE A 39 -26.45 -33.95 14.70
CA ILE A 39 -26.95 -34.37 13.39
C ILE A 39 -27.61 -35.76 13.44
N THR A 40 -27.03 -36.71 14.18
CA THR A 40 -27.53 -38.09 14.27
C THR A 40 -28.68 -38.28 15.27
N THR A 41 -28.78 -37.47 16.34
CA THR A 41 -29.82 -37.62 17.37
C THR A 41 -30.99 -36.65 17.29
N CYS A 42 -30.84 -35.44 16.73
CA CYS A 42 -31.90 -34.42 16.77
C CYS A 42 -32.52 -34.04 15.42
N LEU A 43 -31.85 -34.24 14.27
CA LEU A 43 -32.27 -33.64 12.99
C LEU A 43 -32.93 -34.59 11.97
N VAL A 44 -32.83 -35.91 12.19
CA VAL A 44 -33.33 -36.93 11.23
C VAL A 44 -34.85 -36.87 11.05
N THR A 45 -35.58 -36.34 12.04
CA THR A 45 -37.05 -36.22 12.06
C THR A 45 -37.56 -34.80 11.72
N HIS A 46 -36.68 -33.86 11.36
CA HIS A 46 -37.03 -32.47 11.14
C HIS A 46 -37.11 -32.08 9.64
N PRO A 47 -38.00 -31.16 9.26
CA PRO A 47 -38.25 -30.79 7.86
C PRO A 47 -37.04 -30.10 7.18
N THR A 48 -37.04 -30.08 5.84
CA THR A 48 -35.99 -29.47 4.99
C THR A 48 -35.62 -28.03 5.39
N SER A 49 -36.57 -27.25 5.91
CA SER A 49 -36.34 -25.89 6.41
C SER A 49 -35.34 -25.82 7.57
N THR A 50 -35.37 -26.79 8.48
CA THR A 50 -34.45 -26.86 9.63
C THR A 50 -33.02 -27.15 9.16
N TRP A 51 -32.87 -28.02 8.16
CA TRP A 51 -31.59 -28.29 7.51
C TRP A 51 -31.06 -27.05 6.77
N ASN A 52 -31.91 -26.33 6.03
CA ASN A 52 -31.52 -25.09 5.35
C ASN A 52 -31.02 -24.01 6.33
N CYS A 53 -31.62 -23.89 7.52
CA CYS A 53 -31.13 -23.00 8.57
C CYS A 53 -29.71 -23.38 9.06
N LEU A 54 -29.47 -24.67 9.28
CA LEU A 54 -28.17 -25.17 9.73
C LEU A 54 -27.08 -24.97 8.67
N ILE A 55 -27.37 -25.30 7.41
CA ILE A 55 -26.46 -25.11 6.28
C ILE A 55 -26.16 -23.61 6.13
N ARG A 56 -27.16 -22.74 6.24
CA ARG A 56 -26.99 -21.29 6.19
C ARG A 56 -26.07 -20.80 7.32
N ALA A 57 -26.25 -21.29 8.54
CA ALA A 57 -25.39 -20.93 9.68
C ALA A 57 -23.93 -21.29 9.39
N TYR A 58 -23.64 -22.53 8.99
CA TYR A 58 -22.27 -22.95 8.67
C TYR A 58 -21.69 -22.21 7.46
N SER A 59 -22.49 -21.92 6.44
CA SER A 59 -22.04 -21.18 5.25
C SER A 59 -21.58 -19.75 5.54
N LYS A 60 -21.95 -19.17 6.69
CA LYS A 60 -21.55 -17.82 7.15
C LYS A 60 -20.33 -17.84 8.08
N THR A 61 -19.92 -18.99 8.62
CA THR A 61 -18.76 -19.10 9.51
C THR A 61 -17.42 -19.02 8.76
N HIS A 62 -16.31 -18.93 9.49
CA HIS A 62 -14.94 -19.05 8.94
C HIS A 62 -14.62 -20.44 8.37
N THR A 63 -15.51 -21.43 8.55
CA THR A 63 -15.35 -22.80 8.05
C THR A 63 -16.49 -23.20 7.09
N PRO A 64 -16.58 -22.61 5.88
CA PRO A 64 -17.65 -22.90 4.92
C PRO A 64 -17.68 -24.37 4.46
N ILE A 65 -16.56 -25.11 4.61
CA ILE A 65 -16.49 -26.55 4.30
C ILE A 65 -17.48 -27.38 5.11
N LYS A 66 -17.82 -26.96 6.34
CA LYS A 66 -18.82 -27.64 7.18
C LYS A 66 -20.21 -27.58 6.56
N SER A 67 -20.56 -26.50 5.86
CA SER A 67 -21.84 -26.39 5.17
C SER A 67 -21.95 -27.44 4.05
N ILE A 68 -20.85 -27.73 3.35
CA ILE A 68 -20.80 -28.76 2.30
C ILE A 68 -20.96 -30.16 2.92
N LEU A 69 -20.26 -30.45 4.02
CA LEU A 69 -20.36 -31.74 4.71
C LEU A 69 -21.78 -32.02 5.25
N VAL A 70 -22.40 -31.03 5.89
CA VAL A 70 -23.77 -31.14 6.40
C VAL A 70 -24.77 -31.30 5.25
N SER A 71 -24.57 -30.61 4.13
CA SER A 71 -25.43 -30.75 2.95
C SER A 71 -25.31 -32.15 2.33
N ASN A 72 -24.09 -32.71 2.25
CA ASN A 72 -23.88 -34.07 1.76
C ASN A 72 -24.57 -35.11 2.66
N TYR A 73 -24.47 -34.95 3.99
CA TYR A 73 -25.15 -35.84 4.93
C TYR A 73 -26.68 -35.73 4.82
N PHE A 74 -27.21 -34.52 4.63
CA PHE A 74 -28.64 -34.30 4.37
C PHE A 74 -29.11 -35.02 3.10
N ILE A 75 -28.30 -34.97 2.03
CA ILE A 75 -28.57 -35.69 0.77
C ILE A 75 -28.48 -37.22 0.98
N GLU A 76 -27.55 -37.71 1.80
CA GLU A 76 -27.34 -39.14 2.05
C GLU A 76 -28.45 -39.80 2.90
N LEU A 77 -29.09 -39.04 3.80
CA LEU A 77 -30.18 -39.53 4.65
C LEU A 77 -31.41 -39.97 3.86
N GLY A 78 -31.66 -39.37 2.69
CA GLY A 78 -32.72 -39.77 1.75
C GLY A 78 -34.17 -39.64 2.24
N SER A 79 -34.40 -39.19 3.48
CA SER A 79 -35.72 -39.00 4.10
C SER A 79 -36.38 -37.67 3.71
N PHE A 80 -35.61 -36.68 3.32
CA PHE A 80 -36.05 -35.37 2.81
C PHE A 80 -35.17 -34.96 1.63
N TYR A 81 -35.71 -34.18 0.69
CA TYR A 81 -35.00 -33.78 -0.53
C TYR A 81 -34.51 -32.33 -0.44
N PRO A 82 -33.28 -32.03 -0.93
CA PRO A 82 -32.84 -30.66 -1.17
C PRO A 82 -33.80 -29.92 -2.07
N ASP A 83 -34.09 -28.67 -1.70
CA ASP A 83 -35.01 -27.82 -2.42
C ASP A 83 -34.28 -26.65 -3.09
N ARG A 84 -35.05 -25.79 -3.77
CA ARG A 84 -34.57 -24.54 -4.39
C ARG A 84 -33.85 -23.58 -3.43
N TYR A 85 -33.96 -23.77 -2.12
CA TYR A 85 -33.29 -22.96 -1.10
C TYR A 85 -32.02 -23.63 -0.54
N THR A 86 -31.88 -24.95 -0.67
CA THR A 86 -30.67 -25.69 -0.26
C THR A 86 -29.50 -25.42 -1.20
N TYR A 87 -29.72 -25.50 -2.52
CA TYR A 87 -28.64 -25.40 -3.52
C TYR A 87 -27.93 -24.04 -3.55
N PRO A 88 -28.61 -22.89 -3.44
CA PRO A 88 -27.94 -21.59 -3.34
C PRO A 88 -26.92 -21.51 -2.18
N LEU A 89 -27.23 -22.12 -1.04
CA LEU A 89 -26.33 -22.14 0.12
C LEU A 89 -25.06 -22.97 -0.17
N LEU A 90 -25.23 -24.09 -0.86
CA LEU A 90 -24.13 -24.97 -1.27
C LEU A 90 -23.22 -24.29 -2.30
N LEU A 91 -23.81 -23.62 -3.29
CA LEU A 91 -23.07 -22.85 -4.30
C LEU A 91 -22.31 -21.68 -3.67
N ASN A 92 -22.90 -21.00 -2.68
CA ASN A 92 -22.22 -19.94 -1.93
C ASN A 92 -21.01 -20.48 -1.15
N ALA A 93 -21.14 -21.65 -0.52
CA ALA A 93 -20.00 -22.31 0.14
C ALA A 93 -18.89 -22.69 -0.86
N CYS A 94 -19.26 -23.21 -2.03
CA CYS A 94 -18.31 -23.53 -3.11
C CYS A 94 -17.59 -22.28 -3.63
N SER A 95 -18.31 -21.16 -3.77
CA SER A 95 -17.78 -19.85 -4.14
C SER A 95 -16.73 -19.35 -3.14
N ARG A 96 -17.04 -19.35 -1.83
CA ARG A 96 -16.10 -18.94 -0.77
C ARG A 96 -14.85 -19.80 -0.70
N LEU A 97 -14.95 -21.08 -1.08
CA LEU A 97 -13.82 -22.02 -1.12
C LEU A 97 -13.09 -22.04 -2.47
N SER A 98 -13.59 -21.32 -3.48
CA SER A 98 -13.10 -21.39 -4.86
C SER A 98 -13.08 -22.81 -5.45
N PHE A 99 -14.00 -23.67 -5.02
CA PHE A 99 -14.09 -25.08 -5.46
C PHE A 99 -14.89 -25.22 -6.75
N ALA A 100 -14.22 -24.97 -7.88
CA ALA A 100 -14.83 -25.00 -9.22
C ALA A 100 -15.48 -26.36 -9.56
N SER A 101 -14.79 -27.48 -9.28
CA SER A 101 -15.27 -28.83 -9.60
C SER A 101 -16.55 -29.18 -8.84
N MET A 102 -16.61 -28.88 -7.54
CA MET A 102 -17.78 -29.17 -6.71
C MET A 102 -19.00 -28.35 -7.17
N GLY A 103 -18.85 -27.05 -7.41
CA GLY A 103 -19.99 -26.25 -7.87
C GLY A 103 -20.46 -26.62 -9.28
N GLN A 104 -19.58 -27.06 -10.17
CA GLN A 104 -19.97 -27.63 -11.48
C GLN A 104 -20.73 -28.96 -11.35
N LEU A 105 -20.36 -29.82 -10.39
CA LEU A 105 -21.12 -31.03 -10.07
C LEU A 105 -22.51 -30.70 -9.52
N VAL A 106 -22.60 -29.70 -8.65
CA VAL A 106 -23.88 -29.20 -8.12
C VAL A 106 -24.76 -28.67 -9.26
N HIS A 107 -24.21 -27.87 -10.17
CA HIS A 107 -24.91 -27.40 -11.36
C HIS A 107 -25.40 -28.56 -12.25
N THR A 108 -24.56 -29.57 -12.48
CA THR A 108 -24.94 -30.76 -13.25
C THR A 108 -26.09 -31.52 -12.58
N HIS A 109 -26.09 -31.60 -11.25
CA HIS A 109 -27.15 -32.25 -10.49
C HIS A 109 -28.47 -31.45 -10.56
N LEU A 110 -28.40 -30.12 -10.45
CA LEU A 110 -29.55 -29.22 -10.61
C LEU A 110 -30.28 -29.43 -11.95
N ILE A 111 -29.53 -29.60 -13.04
CA ILE A 111 -30.08 -29.91 -14.37
C ILE A 111 -30.79 -31.28 -14.37
N LYS A 112 -30.19 -32.30 -13.73
CA LYS A 112 -30.76 -33.65 -13.68
C LYS A 112 -32.08 -33.73 -12.91
N ILE A 113 -32.22 -32.92 -11.86
CA ILE A 113 -33.42 -32.89 -11.02
C ILE A 113 -34.45 -31.84 -11.49
N GLY A 114 -34.14 -31.06 -12.54
CA GLY A 114 -35.03 -30.06 -13.12
C GLY A 114 -35.25 -28.81 -12.26
N LEU A 115 -34.28 -28.47 -11.39
CA LEU A 115 -34.32 -27.24 -10.58
C LEU A 115 -33.45 -26.12 -11.17
N ASP A 116 -32.81 -26.34 -12.32
CA ASP A 116 -31.96 -25.37 -13.01
C ASP A 116 -32.72 -24.20 -13.65
N SER A 117 -34.05 -24.29 -13.77
CA SER A 117 -34.91 -23.21 -14.26
C SER A 117 -35.38 -22.25 -13.15
N ASP A 118 -35.15 -22.55 -11.86
CA ASP A 118 -35.57 -21.69 -10.76
C ASP A 118 -34.69 -20.44 -10.65
N ILE A 119 -35.30 -19.26 -10.57
CA ILE A 119 -34.59 -17.96 -10.58
C ILE A 119 -33.58 -17.82 -9.44
N TYR A 120 -33.87 -18.35 -8.25
CA TYR A 120 -32.97 -18.27 -7.10
C TYR A 120 -31.74 -19.17 -7.29
N VAL A 121 -31.95 -20.34 -7.89
CA VAL A 121 -30.89 -21.26 -8.26
C VAL A 121 -30.01 -20.67 -9.36
N GLN A 122 -30.60 -20.10 -10.40
CA GLN A 122 -29.88 -19.44 -11.49
C GLN A 122 -29.04 -18.25 -11.00
N ASN A 123 -29.59 -17.42 -10.12
CA ASN A 123 -28.84 -16.32 -9.49
C ASN A 123 -27.66 -16.81 -8.64
N ALA A 124 -27.83 -17.91 -7.90
CA ALA A 124 -26.72 -18.50 -7.14
C ALA A 124 -25.63 -19.10 -8.05
N LEU A 125 -26.02 -19.70 -9.17
CA LEU A 125 -25.09 -20.20 -10.18
C LEU A 125 -24.33 -19.07 -10.87
N LEU A 126 -25.00 -17.95 -11.19
CA LEU A 126 -24.34 -16.74 -11.72
C LEU A 126 -23.29 -16.22 -10.75
N HIS A 127 -23.64 -16.07 -9.47
CA HIS A 127 -22.69 -15.66 -8.43
C HIS A 127 -21.51 -16.63 -8.33
N PHE A 128 -21.78 -17.94 -8.31
CA PHE A 128 -20.75 -18.95 -8.25
C PHE A 128 -19.77 -18.83 -9.43
N TYR A 129 -20.25 -18.86 -10.68
CA TYR A 129 -19.39 -18.76 -11.86
C TYR A 129 -18.64 -17.43 -11.94
N GLY A 130 -19.28 -16.33 -11.52
CA GLY A 130 -18.65 -15.02 -11.40
C GLY A 130 -17.49 -15.02 -10.40
N SER A 131 -17.70 -15.56 -9.20
CA SER A 131 -16.70 -15.58 -8.14
C SER A 131 -15.46 -16.40 -8.47
N ILE A 132 -15.61 -17.47 -9.26
CA ILE A 132 -14.49 -18.29 -9.75
C ILE A 132 -13.90 -17.78 -11.08
N LYS A 133 -14.30 -16.58 -11.51
CA LYS A 133 -13.84 -15.90 -12.75
C LYS A 133 -14.10 -16.70 -14.03
N GLN A 134 -15.12 -17.56 -14.04
CA GLN A 134 -15.54 -18.32 -15.22
C GLN A 134 -16.65 -17.56 -15.97
N LEU A 135 -16.32 -16.39 -16.50
CA LEU A 135 -17.31 -15.46 -17.06
C LEU A 135 -18.06 -16.02 -18.28
N ASN A 136 -17.43 -16.88 -19.08
CA ASN A 136 -18.08 -17.51 -20.24
C ASN A 136 -19.28 -18.38 -19.84
N TYR A 137 -19.15 -19.15 -18.76
CA TYR A 137 -20.26 -19.95 -18.23
C TYR A 137 -21.34 -19.06 -17.61
N ALA A 138 -20.95 -18.01 -16.87
CA ALA A 138 -21.90 -17.05 -16.32
C ALA A 138 -22.70 -16.34 -17.42
N ARG A 139 -22.04 -15.92 -18.50
CA ARG A 139 -22.68 -15.25 -19.65
C ARG A 139 -23.64 -16.18 -20.37
N LEU A 140 -23.22 -17.42 -20.65
CA LEU A 140 -24.08 -18.42 -21.27
C LEU A 140 -25.31 -18.75 -20.41
N LEU A 141 -25.13 -18.85 -19.09
CA LEU A 141 -26.23 -19.04 -18.16
C LEU A 141 -27.18 -17.84 -18.20
N PHE A 142 -26.65 -16.62 -18.08
CA PHE A 142 -27.42 -15.38 -18.07
C PHE A 142 -28.27 -15.19 -19.32
N ASP A 143 -27.69 -15.44 -20.50
CA ASP A 143 -28.41 -15.31 -21.78
C ASP A 143 -29.49 -16.40 -21.96
N LYS A 144 -29.33 -17.57 -21.33
CA LYS A 144 -30.32 -18.66 -21.34
C LYS A 144 -31.45 -18.51 -20.32
N MET A 145 -31.35 -17.59 -19.36
CA MET A 145 -32.42 -17.35 -18.38
C MET A 145 -33.67 -16.85 -19.11
N TYR A 146 -34.79 -17.55 -18.89
CA TYR A 146 -36.08 -17.19 -19.47
C TYR A 146 -36.65 -15.92 -18.83
N GLU A 147 -36.55 -15.83 -17.51
CA GLU A 147 -36.87 -14.64 -16.72
C GLU A 147 -35.60 -14.14 -16.04
N ARG A 148 -35.33 -12.83 -16.12
CA ARG A 148 -34.23 -12.16 -15.42
C ARG A 148 -34.80 -11.07 -14.53
N ASP A 149 -34.63 -11.23 -13.22
CA ASP A 149 -34.94 -10.19 -12.26
C ASP A 149 -33.75 -9.24 -12.07
N ILE A 150 -33.97 -8.13 -11.36
CA ILE A 150 -32.91 -7.16 -11.07
C ILE A 150 -31.71 -7.80 -10.34
N THR A 151 -31.95 -8.85 -9.54
CA THR A 151 -30.90 -9.62 -8.85
C THR A 151 -29.99 -10.35 -9.85
N SER A 152 -30.57 -10.95 -10.89
CA SER A 152 -29.86 -11.60 -11.98
C SER A 152 -28.90 -10.62 -12.65
N TRP A 153 -29.41 -9.44 -13.00
CA TRP A 153 -28.65 -8.37 -13.63
C TRP A 153 -27.52 -7.85 -12.75
N ASN A 154 -27.82 -7.50 -11.50
CA ASN A 154 -26.81 -7.00 -10.54
C ASN A 154 -25.69 -8.02 -10.31
N THR A 155 -26.05 -9.29 -10.15
CA THR A 155 -25.07 -10.38 -9.96
C THR A 155 -24.16 -10.51 -11.18
N PHE A 156 -24.74 -10.50 -12.38
CA PHE A 156 -23.97 -10.65 -13.61
C PHE A 156 -23.11 -9.43 -13.93
N MET A 157 -23.62 -8.21 -13.74
CA MET A 157 -22.86 -6.96 -13.92
C MET A 157 -21.65 -6.92 -12.99
N GLY A 158 -21.83 -7.22 -11.70
CA GLY A 158 -20.73 -7.27 -10.73
C GLY A 158 -19.68 -8.33 -11.09
N ALA A 159 -20.12 -9.53 -11.48
CA ALA A 159 -19.24 -10.61 -11.91
C ALA A 159 -18.47 -10.28 -13.20
N SER A 160 -19.15 -9.66 -14.16
CA SER A 160 -18.57 -9.23 -15.43
C SER A 160 -17.46 -8.22 -15.21
N TYR A 161 -17.74 -7.15 -14.45
CA TYR A 161 -16.73 -6.13 -14.16
C TYR A 161 -15.55 -6.68 -13.37
N ALA A 162 -15.79 -7.51 -12.35
CA ALA A 162 -14.72 -8.14 -11.57
C ALA A 162 -13.78 -9.04 -12.40
N SER A 163 -14.25 -9.54 -13.55
CA SER A 163 -13.48 -10.41 -14.44
C SER A 163 -12.83 -9.64 -15.60
N SER A 164 -13.55 -8.72 -16.24
CA SER A 164 -13.07 -8.01 -17.43
C SER A 164 -12.38 -6.68 -17.12
N ASN A 165 -12.68 -6.07 -15.97
CA ASN A 165 -12.32 -4.68 -15.64
C ASN A 165 -12.71 -3.67 -16.75
N SER A 166 -13.69 -4.03 -17.59
CA SER A 166 -14.15 -3.23 -18.73
C SER A 166 -15.40 -2.45 -18.34
N VAL A 167 -15.26 -1.12 -18.27
CA VAL A 167 -16.37 -0.22 -17.99
C VAL A 167 -17.35 -0.16 -19.16
N ILE A 168 -16.86 -0.35 -20.39
CA ILE A 168 -17.68 -0.36 -21.61
C ILE A 168 -18.66 -1.53 -21.59
N ASP A 169 -18.16 -2.75 -21.33
CA ASP A 169 -19.01 -3.95 -21.21
C ASP A 169 -20.07 -3.77 -20.12
N LEU A 170 -19.68 -3.18 -18.99
CA LEU A 170 -20.57 -2.91 -17.87
C LEU A 170 -21.68 -1.91 -18.27
N MET A 171 -21.33 -0.86 -19.02
CA MET A 171 -22.28 0.12 -19.52
C MET A 171 -23.22 -0.46 -20.57
N ASP A 172 -22.75 -1.38 -21.41
CA ASP A 172 -23.61 -2.05 -22.39
C ASP A 172 -24.61 -2.99 -21.69
N LEU A 173 -24.20 -3.70 -20.63
CA LEU A 173 -25.13 -4.44 -19.78
C LEU A 173 -26.16 -3.53 -19.10
N PHE A 174 -25.74 -2.35 -18.61
CA PHE A 174 -26.64 -1.38 -18.02
C PHE A 174 -27.67 -0.85 -19.03
N LYS A 175 -27.25 -0.50 -20.25
CA LYS A 175 -28.17 -0.10 -21.32
C LYS A 175 -29.17 -1.22 -21.64
N ARG A 176 -28.69 -2.47 -21.68
CA ARG A 176 -29.53 -3.66 -21.94
C ARG A 176 -30.59 -3.84 -20.84
N LEU A 177 -30.21 -3.74 -19.57
CA LEU A 177 -31.13 -3.74 -18.41
C LEU A 177 -32.28 -2.74 -18.58
N ILE A 178 -31.95 -1.49 -18.94
CA ILE A 178 -32.94 -0.43 -19.12
C ILE A 178 -33.82 -0.70 -20.35
N SER A 179 -33.23 -1.18 -21.46
CA SER A 179 -33.98 -1.48 -22.68
C SER A 179 -34.95 -2.65 -22.55
N GLU A 180 -34.64 -3.63 -21.67
CA GLU A 180 -35.53 -4.75 -21.34
C GLU A 180 -36.62 -4.36 -20.32
N GLY A 181 -36.66 -3.09 -19.88
CA GLY A 181 -37.74 -2.56 -19.03
C GLY A 181 -37.69 -2.98 -17.56
N VAL A 182 -36.64 -3.67 -17.11
CA VAL A 182 -36.48 -4.12 -15.71
C VAL A 182 -36.28 -2.93 -14.76
N GLY A 183 -35.62 -1.87 -15.25
CA GLY A 183 -35.25 -0.70 -14.46
C GLY A 183 -34.05 -0.94 -13.54
N ALA A 184 -33.34 0.12 -13.19
CA ALA A 184 -32.20 0.04 -12.27
C ALA A 184 -32.63 0.31 -10.82
N ASP A 185 -31.92 -0.30 -9.88
CA ASP A 185 -32.13 -0.09 -8.45
C ASP A 185 -30.90 0.49 -7.75
N LYS A 186 -30.99 0.70 -6.43
CA LYS A 186 -29.88 1.21 -5.63
C LYS A 186 -28.63 0.33 -5.71
N ILE A 187 -28.78 -1.00 -5.83
CA ILE A 187 -27.66 -1.93 -5.93
C ILE A 187 -26.98 -1.79 -7.29
N THR A 188 -27.78 -1.65 -8.37
CA THR A 188 -27.29 -1.40 -9.73
C THR A 188 -26.38 -0.16 -9.75
N LEU A 189 -26.85 0.95 -9.18
CA LEU A 189 -26.09 2.20 -9.15
C LEU A 189 -24.80 2.09 -8.32
N VAL A 190 -24.85 1.38 -7.19
CA VAL A 190 -23.65 1.15 -6.36
C VAL A 190 -22.61 0.32 -7.12
N ILE A 191 -23.01 -0.71 -7.86
CA ILE A 191 -22.10 -1.51 -8.70
C ILE A 191 -21.44 -0.62 -9.74
N LEU A 192 -22.23 0.21 -10.44
CA LEU A 192 -21.72 1.13 -11.47
C LEU A 192 -20.74 2.15 -10.90
N PHE A 193 -21.12 2.91 -9.87
CA PHE A 193 -20.24 3.94 -9.30
C PHE A 193 -18.97 3.34 -8.69
N SER A 194 -19.06 2.18 -8.04
CA SER A 194 -17.88 1.48 -7.50
C SER A 194 -16.94 1.03 -8.62
N ALA A 195 -17.49 0.52 -9.72
CA ALA A 195 -16.71 0.15 -10.90
C ALA A 195 -16.00 1.37 -11.51
N PHE A 196 -16.73 2.47 -11.73
CA PHE A 196 -16.13 3.70 -12.27
C PHE A 196 -15.05 4.27 -11.35
N ALA A 197 -15.23 4.22 -10.04
CA ALA A 197 -14.22 4.64 -9.06
C ALA A 197 -12.94 3.78 -9.10
N GLN A 198 -13.07 2.49 -9.45
CA GLN A 198 -11.95 1.55 -9.56
C GLN A 198 -11.21 1.65 -10.90
N ALA A 199 -11.91 1.94 -12.00
CA ALA A 199 -11.33 1.99 -13.34
C ALA A 199 -10.29 3.11 -13.52
N GLN A 200 -10.53 4.28 -12.89
CA GLN A 200 -9.65 5.45 -12.94
C GLN A 200 -9.27 5.89 -14.36
N CYS A 201 -10.21 5.81 -15.30
CA CYS A 201 -10.06 6.31 -16.67
C CYS A 201 -11.07 7.42 -16.98
N ASP A 202 -10.70 8.36 -17.86
CA ASP A 202 -11.52 9.53 -18.20
C ASP A 202 -12.91 9.15 -18.72
N GLU A 203 -12.99 8.11 -19.56
CA GLU A 203 -14.26 7.56 -20.08
C GLU A 203 -15.22 7.17 -18.96
N SER A 204 -14.72 6.63 -17.85
CA SER A 204 -15.56 6.20 -16.74
C SER A 204 -16.03 7.36 -15.86
N LEU A 205 -15.37 8.52 -15.88
CA LEU A 205 -15.90 9.74 -15.29
C LEU A 205 -17.09 10.25 -16.11
N GLU A 206 -17.01 10.23 -17.44
CA GLU A 206 -18.13 10.60 -18.32
C GLU A 206 -19.34 9.68 -18.07
N TYR A 207 -19.14 8.36 -18.07
CA TYR A 207 -20.20 7.41 -17.71
C TYR A 207 -20.72 7.64 -16.30
N GLY A 208 -19.84 7.90 -15.33
CA GLY A 208 -20.21 8.21 -13.95
C GLY A 208 -21.13 9.44 -13.84
N THR A 209 -20.85 10.52 -14.57
CA THR A 209 -21.70 11.72 -14.57
C THR A 209 -23.04 11.49 -15.27
N ALA A 210 -23.07 10.69 -16.34
CA ALA A 210 -24.31 10.32 -17.03
C ALA A 210 -25.20 9.42 -16.13
N VAL A 211 -24.61 8.43 -15.47
CA VAL A 211 -25.32 7.54 -14.52
C VAL A 211 -25.75 8.32 -13.28
N HIS A 212 -24.97 9.29 -12.80
CA HIS A 212 -25.39 10.21 -11.74
C HIS A 212 -26.65 10.99 -12.14
N SER A 213 -26.67 11.57 -13.34
CA SER A 213 -27.87 12.27 -13.85
C SER A 213 -29.09 11.34 -13.94
N CYS A 214 -28.87 10.07 -14.31
CA CYS A 214 -29.91 9.04 -14.30
C CYS A 214 -30.41 8.76 -12.88
N ALA A 215 -29.50 8.58 -11.92
CA ALA A 215 -29.82 8.35 -10.52
C ALA A 215 -30.67 9.48 -9.92
N ILE A 216 -30.41 10.74 -10.28
CA ILE A 216 -31.21 11.90 -9.87
C ILE A 216 -32.64 11.77 -10.40
N LYS A 217 -32.81 11.49 -11.70
CA LYS A 217 -34.12 11.30 -12.34
C LYS A 217 -34.91 10.15 -11.71
N MET A 218 -34.22 9.13 -11.20
CA MET A 218 -34.82 7.98 -10.52
C MET A 218 -35.12 8.24 -9.03
N GLY A 219 -34.70 9.39 -8.48
CA GLY A 219 -34.86 9.72 -7.06
C GLY A 219 -33.98 8.91 -6.10
N LEU A 220 -32.97 8.19 -6.63
CA LEU A 220 -32.15 7.25 -5.85
C LEU A 220 -30.90 7.87 -5.23
N VAL A 221 -30.50 9.08 -5.66
CA VAL A 221 -29.29 9.77 -5.14
C VAL A 221 -29.38 10.10 -3.65
N SER A 222 -30.60 10.24 -3.11
CA SER A 222 -30.82 10.52 -1.68
C SER A 222 -30.61 9.33 -0.74
N MET A 223 -30.33 8.14 -1.31
CA MET A 223 -30.06 6.91 -0.56
C MET A 223 -28.58 6.87 -0.17
N LEU A 224 -28.31 6.74 1.13
CA LEU A 224 -26.96 6.82 1.72
C LEU A 224 -25.91 5.95 1.00
N ASN A 225 -26.26 4.71 0.65
CA ASN A 225 -25.35 3.80 -0.06
C ASN A 225 -25.01 4.28 -1.48
N VAL A 226 -25.98 4.85 -2.19
CA VAL A 226 -25.78 5.43 -3.53
C VAL A 226 -24.95 6.70 -3.42
N SER A 227 -25.27 7.60 -2.48
CA SER A 227 -24.51 8.83 -2.25
C SER A 227 -23.06 8.54 -1.85
N ASN A 228 -22.81 7.55 -0.97
CA ASN A 228 -21.45 7.14 -0.59
C ASN A 228 -20.67 6.58 -1.79
N ALA A 229 -21.29 5.74 -2.63
CA ALA A 229 -20.63 5.21 -3.82
C ALA A 229 -20.31 6.32 -4.84
N LEU A 230 -21.23 7.26 -5.02
CA LEU A 230 -21.04 8.43 -5.88
C LEU A 230 -19.97 9.39 -5.35
N LEU A 231 -19.98 9.64 -4.04
CA LEU A 231 -18.99 10.45 -3.34
C LEU A 231 -17.58 9.86 -3.55
N ASN A 232 -17.44 8.54 -3.37
CA ASN A 232 -16.18 7.83 -3.59
C ASN A 232 -15.72 7.90 -5.06
N MET A 233 -16.65 7.84 -6.02
CA MET A 233 -16.31 8.03 -7.43
C MET A 233 -15.72 9.43 -7.65
N TYR A 234 -16.41 10.49 -7.23
CA TYR A 234 -15.92 11.85 -7.43
C TYR A 234 -14.59 12.14 -6.70
N THR A 235 -14.40 11.63 -5.48
CA THR A 235 -13.12 11.82 -4.76
C THR A 235 -11.97 11.10 -5.46
N LYS A 236 -12.18 9.91 -6.03
CA LYS A 236 -11.16 9.20 -6.82
C LYS A 236 -10.76 9.94 -8.09
N TYR A 237 -11.70 10.64 -8.75
CA TYR A 237 -11.41 11.53 -9.88
C TYR A 237 -10.93 12.93 -9.47
N ARG A 238 -10.68 13.17 -8.18
CA ARG A 238 -10.25 14.46 -7.63
C ARG A 238 -11.23 15.61 -7.90
N GLN A 239 -12.49 15.29 -8.22
CA GLN A 239 -13.58 16.23 -8.47
C GLN A 239 -14.19 16.68 -7.14
N MET A 240 -13.39 17.37 -6.31
CA MET A 240 -13.78 17.70 -4.94
C MET A 240 -14.99 18.62 -4.87
N ASP A 241 -15.19 19.52 -5.82
CA ASP A 241 -16.38 20.40 -5.83
C ASP A 241 -17.68 19.60 -6.03
N ALA A 242 -17.64 18.58 -6.88
CA ALA A 242 -18.76 17.67 -7.08
C ALA A 242 -18.96 16.76 -5.85
N ALA A 243 -17.87 16.25 -5.28
CA ALA A 243 -17.90 15.45 -4.06
C ALA A 243 -18.51 16.23 -2.89
N SER A 244 -18.09 17.48 -2.65
CA SER A 244 -18.63 18.35 -1.60
C SER A 244 -20.11 18.63 -1.81
N ARG A 245 -20.56 18.89 -3.05
CA ARG A 245 -22.00 19.06 -3.33
C ARG A 245 -22.81 17.81 -2.99
N VAL A 246 -22.35 16.64 -3.42
CA VAL A 246 -23.00 15.37 -3.08
C VAL A 246 -23.05 15.19 -1.56
N PHE A 247 -21.94 15.46 -0.87
CA PHE A 247 -21.88 15.38 0.58
C PHE A 247 -22.87 16.34 1.24
N ASP A 248 -22.95 17.60 0.81
CA ASP A 248 -23.86 18.58 1.38
C ASP A 248 -25.34 18.22 1.17
N GLU A 249 -25.69 17.72 -0.02
CA GLU A 249 -27.04 17.23 -0.35
C GLU A 249 -27.50 16.06 0.53
N MET A 250 -26.57 15.28 1.11
CA MET A 250 -26.91 14.21 2.05
C MET A 250 -27.47 14.74 3.38
N GLY A 251 -27.27 16.02 3.69
CA GLY A 251 -27.83 16.67 4.89
C GLY A 251 -27.45 15.95 6.18
N SER A 252 -28.45 15.58 7.00
CA SER A 252 -28.25 14.87 8.28
C SER A 252 -28.07 13.35 8.13
N LYS A 253 -28.13 12.79 6.93
CA LYS A 253 -28.01 11.33 6.70
C LYS A 253 -26.57 10.84 6.58
N LYS A 254 -25.59 11.75 6.64
CA LYS A 254 -24.15 11.45 6.55
C LYS A 254 -23.76 10.48 7.67
N ASP A 255 -23.04 9.42 7.32
CA ASP A 255 -22.48 8.47 8.29
C ASP A 255 -20.96 8.63 8.38
N ALA A 256 -20.31 7.86 9.27
CA ALA A 256 -18.86 7.84 9.39
C ALA A 256 -18.17 7.52 8.04
N VAL A 257 -18.79 6.67 7.21
CA VAL A 257 -18.29 6.31 5.88
C VAL A 257 -18.30 7.52 4.93
N SER A 258 -19.39 8.30 4.89
CA SER A 258 -19.44 9.54 4.09
C SER A 258 -18.30 10.48 4.44
N HIS A 259 -18.07 10.69 5.74
CA HIS A 259 -17.00 11.56 6.24
C HIS A 259 -15.62 11.00 5.90
N ALA A 260 -15.39 9.70 6.10
CA ALA A 260 -14.12 9.05 5.79
C ALA A 260 -13.77 9.16 4.30
N ILE A 261 -14.74 8.97 3.40
CA ILE A 261 -14.54 9.13 1.95
C ILE A 261 -14.13 10.56 1.62
N LEU A 262 -14.82 11.56 2.20
CA LEU A 262 -14.55 12.96 1.91
C LEU A 262 -13.20 13.42 2.46
N ILE A 263 -12.89 13.09 3.73
CA ILE A 263 -11.61 13.38 4.38
C ILE A 263 -10.47 12.75 3.57
N ASN A 264 -10.60 11.47 3.20
CA ASN A 264 -9.60 10.80 2.38
C ASN A 264 -9.44 11.46 1.00
N GLY A 265 -10.54 11.92 0.39
CA GLY A 265 -10.49 12.69 -0.85
C GLY A 265 -9.67 13.98 -0.74
N TYR A 266 -9.87 14.74 0.34
CA TYR A 266 -9.06 15.94 0.61
C TYR A 266 -7.59 15.61 0.90
N VAL A 267 -7.33 14.54 1.65
CA VAL A 267 -5.98 14.02 1.91
C VAL A 267 -5.27 13.66 0.59
N GLU A 268 -5.94 12.96 -0.31
CA GLU A 268 -5.38 12.58 -1.62
C GLU A 268 -5.10 13.80 -2.52
N LYS A 269 -5.86 14.89 -2.38
CA LYS A 269 -5.61 16.17 -3.08
C LYS A 269 -4.52 17.02 -2.40
N GLY A 270 -4.05 16.65 -1.22
CA GLY A 270 -3.09 17.42 -0.42
C GLY A 270 -3.70 18.60 0.33
N LEU A 271 -5.04 18.68 0.42
CA LEU A 271 -5.77 19.74 1.14
C LEU A 271 -6.03 19.30 2.59
N ILE A 272 -4.95 19.14 3.35
CA ILE A 272 -4.97 18.49 4.66
C ILE A 272 -5.69 19.31 5.72
N ASP A 273 -5.63 20.63 5.65
CA ASP A 273 -6.32 21.51 6.60
C ASP A 273 -7.85 21.37 6.49
N LEU A 274 -8.39 21.31 5.27
CA LEU A 274 -9.82 21.05 5.06
C LEU A 274 -10.24 19.67 5.56
N ALA A 275 -9.39 18.65 5.36
CA ALA A 275 -9.62 17.31 5.88
C ALA A 275 -9.68 17.32 7.42
N SER A 276 -8.74 18.03 8.05
CA SER A 276 -8.68 18.21 9.50
C SER A 276 -9.89 18.95 10.06
N ASP A 277 -10.33 20.03 9.41
CA ASP A 277 -11.50 20.80 9.83
C ASP A 277 -12.76 19.92 9.88
N ILE A 278 -12.98 19.12 8.83
CA ILE A 278 -14.09 18.17 8.79
C ILE A 278 -13.93 17.11 9.89
N PHE A 279 -12.72 16.56 10.05
CA PHE A 279 -12.46 15.56 11.09
C PHE A 279 -12.81 16.06 12.49
N TYR A 280 -12.41 17.29 12.85
CA TYR A 280 -12.68 17.85 14.18
C TYR A 280 -14.13 18.28 14.40
N GLN A 281 -14.92 18.49 13.34
CA GLN A 281 -16.36 18.75 13.45
C GLN A 281 -17.17 17.50 13.82
N ILE A 282 -16.63 16.31 13.60
CA ILE A 282 -17.30 15.04 13.92
C ILE A 282 -17.18 14.80 15.42
N PHE A 283 -18.30 14.60 16.12
CA PHE A 283 -18.29 14.33 17.55
C PHE A 283 -17.82 12.90 17.85
N ASP A 284 -18.56 11.90 17.35
CA ASP A 284 -18.29 10.47 17.55
C ASP A 284 -17.50 9.91 16.37
N LYS A 285 -16.24 9.56 16.60
CA LYS A 285 -15.28 9.13 15.57
C LYS A 285 -14.93 7.67 15.78
N ASP A 286 -15.09 6.87 14.73
CA ASP A 286 -14.63 5.49 14.73
C ASP A 286 -13.14 5.40 14.38
N LEU A 287 -12.56 4.21 14.60
CA LEU A 287 -11.17 3.91 14.28
C LEU A 287 -10.81 4.24 12.81
N VAL A 288 -11.77 4.12 11.89
CA VAL A 288 -11.55 4.40 10.46
C VAL A 288 -11.26 5.88 10.24
N LEU A 289 -12.06 6.78 10.83
CA LEU A 289 -11.84 8.22 10.73
C LEU A 289 -10.50 8.64 11.33
N TRP A 290 -10.14 8.10 12.51
CA TRP A 290 -8.85 8.34 13.15
C TRP A 290 -7.69 7.93 12.24
N ASN A 291 -7.72 6.70 11.71
CA ASN A 291 -6.66 6.20 10.84
C ASN A 291 -6.54 7.00 9.54
N VAL A 292 -7.65 7.40 8.91
CA VAL A 292 -7.63 8.21 7.69
C VAL A 292 -6.95 9.56 7.94
N MET A 293 -7.30 10.25 9.02
CA MET A 293 -6.72 11.56 9.33
C MET A 293 -5.24 11.45 9.72
N LEU A 294 -4.88 10.42 10.50
CA LEU A 294 -3.50 10.17 10.92
C LEU A 294 -2.60 9.83 9.73
N HIS A 295 -3.06 8.97 8.82
CA HIS A 295 -2.40 8.74 7.52
C HIS A 295 -2.27 10.02 6.71
N GLY A 296 -3.30 10.88 6.74
CA GLY A 296 -3.26 12.19 6.11
C GLY A 296 -2.11 13.05 6.59
N TYR A 297 -1.93 13.20 7.90
CA TYR A 297 -0.82 13.96 8.47
C TYR A 297 0.55 13.34 8.16
N ILE A 298 0.68 12.02 8.22
CA ILE A 298 1.92 11.31 7.84
C ILE A 298 2.27 11.60 6.38
N LYS A 299 1.31 11.44 5.47
CA LYS A 299 1.50 11.68 4.02
C LYS A 299 1.84 13.14 3.73
N ALA A 300 1.26 14.07 4.49
CA ALA A 300 1.52 15.51 4.42
C ALA A 300 2.88 15.92 5.00
N LYS A 301 3.64 14.98 5.58
CA LYS A 301 4.89 15.26 6.32
C LYS A 301 4.68 16.29 7.43
N ARG A 302 3.57 16.16 8.16
CA ARG A 302 3.22 16.97 9.34
C ARG A 302 3.38 16.12 10.62
N PRO A 303 4.62 15.84 11.06
CA PRO A 303 4.88 14.88 12.13
C PRO A 303 4.32 15.35 13.48
N ILE A 304 4.33 16.65 13.76
CA ILE A 304 3.79 17.20 15.02
C ILE A 304 2.30 16.90 15.12
N ASP A 305 1.52 17.27 14.10
CA ASP A 305 0.07 17.03 14.07
C ASP A 305 -0.26 15.53 14.13
N ALA A 306 0.52 14.68 13.44
CA ALA A 306 0.35 13.23 13.50
C ALA A 306 0.55 12.67 14.92
N LEU A 307 1.59 13.12 15.63
CA LEU A 307 1.87 12.67 17.00
C LEU A 307 0.86 13.22 18.00
N GLU A 308 0.41 14.46 17.83
CA GLU A 308 -0.67 15.02 18.66
C GLU A 308 -1.99 14.27 18.47
N LEU A 309 -2.33 13.93 17.22
CA LEU A 309 -3.51 13.14 16.92
C LEU A 309 -3.38 11.72 17.50
N PHE A 310 -2.22 11.09 17.38
CA PHE A 310 -1.95 9.78 17.99
C PHE A 310 -2.10 9.80 19.52
N LYS A 311 -1.64 10.85 20.21
CA LYS A 311 -1.87 11.02 21.67
C LYS A 311 -3.36 11.06 22.00
N LYS A 312 -4.15 11.80 21.22
CA LYS A 312 -5.60 11.88 21.42
C LYS A 312 -6.27 10.52 21.18
N MET A 313 -5.82 9.79 20.16
CA MET A 313 -6.31 8.45 19.84
C MET A 313 -6.03 7.44 20.96
N ASP A 314 -4.82 7.46 21.55
CA ASP A 314 -4.46 6.64 22.72
C ASP A 314 -5.32 6.99 23.95
N ASN A 315 -5.57 8.28 24.19
CA ASN A 315 -6.44 8.72 25.29
C ASN A 315 -7.91 8.25 25.13
N GLU A 316 -8.37 8.02 23.89
CA GLU A 316 -9.68 7.42 23.62
C GLU A 316 -9.68 5.88 23.69
N GLY A 317 -8.53 5.26 23.97
CA GLY A 317 -8.40 3.81 24.07
C GLY A 317 -8.46 3.10 22.71
N LEU A 318 -8.22 3.82 21.62
CA LEU A 318 -8.23 3.26 20.27
C LEU A 318 -6.84 2.74 19.90
N ILE A 319 -6.79 1.53 19.35
CA ILE A 319 -5.56 0.85 18.94
C ILE A 319 -5.38 1.01 17.43
N PRO A 320 -4.33 1.71 16.95
CA PRO A 320 -4.05 1.80 15.53
C PRO A 320 -3.55 0.49 14.94
N ASP A 321 -3.66 0.36 13.61
CA ASP A 321 -3.08 -0.75 12.88
C ASP A 321 -1.55 -0.61 12.69
N GLU A 322 -0.91 -1.69 12.24
CA GLU A 322 0.54 -1.76 12.05
C GLU A 322 1.07 -0.68 11.10
N ASN A 323 0.32 -0.38 10.04
CA ASN A 323 0.71 0.62 9.04
C ASN A 323 0.70 2.04 9.63
N THR A 324 -0.30 2.34 10.47
CA THR A 324 -0.37 3.59 11.22
C THR A 324 0.84 3.71 12.15
N MET A 325 1.21 2.64 12.84
CA MET A 325 2.38 2.64 13.73
C MET A 325 3.70 2.89 12.99
N VAL A 326 3.88 2.34 11.78
CA VAL A 326 5.05 2.63 10.93
C VAL A 326 5.16 4.13 10.66
N GLY A 327 4.05 4.78 10.33
CA GLY A 327 4.03 6.23 10.08
C GLY A 327 4.27 7.08 11.33
N ILE A 328 3.76 6.67 12.49
CA ILE A 328 4.04 7.32 13.77
C ILE A 328 5.52 7.20 14.15
N LEU A 329 6.13 6.03 13.96
CA LEU A 329 7.57 5.84 14.17
C LEU A 329 8.41 6.73 13.24
N ALA A 330 8.01 6.86 11.97
CA ALA A 330 8.65 7.77 11.03
C ALA A 330 8.50 9.24 11.45
N ALA A 331 7.36 9.63 12.02
CA ALA A 331 7.17 10.97 12.57
C ALA A 331 8.11 11.23 13.76
N CYS A 332 8.25 10.28 14.70
CA CYS A 332 9.23 10.37 15.80
C CYS A 332 10.66 10.52 15.26
N ALA A 333 11.01 9.70 14.26
CA ALA A 333 12.33 9.72 13.62
C ALA A 333 12.63 11.09 12.97
N SER A 334 11.64 11.71 12.32
CA SER A 334 11.80 13.02 11.68
C SER A 334 12.00 14.17 12.67
N LEU A 335 11.46 14.04 13.88
CA LEU A 335 11.62 15.00 14.96
C LEU A 335 12.82 14.70 15.87
N SER A 336 13.52 13.59 15.66
CA SER A 336 14.59 13.09 16.54
C SER A 336 14.16 12.97 18.02
N ASP A 337 12.87 12.70 18.27
CA ASP A 337 12.32 12.58 19.62
C ASP A 337 12.46 11.14 20.14
N LEU A 338 13.62 10.84 20.73
CA LEU A 338 13.93 9.52 21.29
C LEU A 338 12.97 9.12 22.41
N GLN A 339 12.58 10.05 23.27
CA GLN A 339 11.76 9.75 24.43
C GLN A 339 10.36 9.35 23.99
N TYR A 340 9.78 10.10 23.05
CA TYR A 340 8.47 9.77 22.51
C TYR A 340 8.53 8.50 21.64
N GLY A 341 9.60 8.29 20.87
CA GLY A 341 9.85 7.04 20.16
C GLY A 341 9.86 5.80 21.07
N ARG A 342 10.46 5.90 22.27
CA ARG A 342 10.40 4.84 23.29
C ARG A 342 8.99 4.63 23.83
N VAL A 343 8.22 5.70 24.06
CA VAL A 343 6.81 5.60 24.47
C VAL A 343 5.98 4.88 23.41
N VAL A 344 6.15 5.22 22.13
CA VAL A 344 5.49 4.53 21.00
C VAL A 344 5.88 3.06 20.95
N HIS A 345 7.16 2.72 21.10
CA HIS A 345 7.58 1.31 21.12
C HIS A 345 7.00 0.54 22.33
N MET A 346 6.91 1.17 23.51
CA MET A 346 6.21 0.57 24.65
C MET A 346 4.73 0.37 24.36
N PHE A 347 4.06 1.32 23.70
CA PHE A 347 2.67 1.22 23.28
C PHE A 347 2.44 0.03 22.33
N ILE A 348 3.32 -0.17 21.33
CA ILE A 348 3.28 -1.32 20.41
C ILE A 348 3.32 -2.63 21.20
N ASN A 349 4.24 -2.75 22.16
CA ASN A 349 4.38 -3.95 22.99
C ASN A 349 3.18 -4.16 23.92
N ARG A 350 2.67 -3.10 24.56
CA ARG A 350 1.57 -3.19 25.53
C ARG A 350 0.24 -3.60 24.89
N ASN A 351 0.02 -3.22 23.63
CA ASN A 351 -1.24 -3.49 22.92
C ASN A 351 -1.15 -4.70 21.98
N ASP A 352 -0.09 -5.52 22.12
CA ASP A 352 0.14 -6.71 21.29
C ASP A 352 0.05 -6.43 19.77
N ILE A 353 0.44 -5.22 19.34
CA ILE A 353 0.46 -4.85 17.92
C ILE A 353 1.53 -5.71 17.23
N LYS A 354 1.15 -6.36 16.13
CA LYS A 354 2.03 -7.28 15.42
C LYS A 354 3.27 -6.54 14.91
N GLN A 355 4.42 -6.91 15.44
CA GLN A 355 5.71 -6.39 14.99
C GLN A 355 6.22 -7.20 13.80
N ASP A 356 5.59 -7.00 12.65
CA ASP A 356 6.08 -7.55 11.38
C ASP A 356 7.39 -6.88 10.93
N ILE A 357 7.88 -7.27 9.76
CA ILE A 357 9.13 -6.74 9.23
C ILE A 357 9.09 -5.22 9.01
N PHE A 358 7.92 -4.65 8.69
CA PHE A 358 7.77 -3.22 8.45
C PHE A 358 7.84 -2.44 9.75
N VAL A 359 7.10 -2.85 10.78
CA VAL A 359 7.13 -2.22 12.11
C VAL A 359 8.54 -2.30 12.71
N LYS A 360 9.20 -3.46 12.63
CA LYS A 360 10.57 -3.62 13.16
C LYS A 360 11.60 -2.79 12.39
N THR A 361 11.48 -2.71 11.06
CA THR A 361 12.36 -1.86 10.24
C THR A 361 12.14 -0.37 10.57
N ALA A 362 10.89 0.06 10.80
CA ALA A 362 10.58 1.42 11.23
C ALA A 362 11.11 1.74 12.65
N LEU A 363 11.05 0.78 13.58
CA LEU A 363 11.67 0.92 14.91
C LEU A 363 13.19 1.11 14.80
N ILE A 364 13.86 0.33 13.96
CA ILE A 364 15.30 0.44 13.70
C ILE A 364 15.64 1.84 13.14
N ASP A 365 14.92 2.29 12.11
CA ASP A 365 15.11 3.63 11.52
C ASP A 365 14.89 4.75 12.54
N MET A 366 13.81 4.65 13.33
CA MET A 366 13.50 5.60 14.40
C MET A 366 14.62 5.68 15.42
N TYR A 367 15.09 4.54 15.95
CA TYR A 367 16.16 4.54 16.93
C TYR A 367 17.48 5.09 16.38
N PHE A 368 17.86 4.77 15.14
CA PHE A 368 19.06 5.34 14.54
C PHE A 368 18.96 6.85 14.31
N LYS A 369 17.82 7.35 13.83
CA LYS A 369 17.62 8.80 13.60
C LYS A 369 17.51 9.58 14.90
N CYS A 370 17.00 8.96 15.95
CA CYS A 370 16.96 9.53 17.30
C CYS A 370 18.27 9.37 18.09
N GLY A 371 19.35 8.86 17.47
CA GLY A 371 20.68 8.77 18.07
C GLY A 371 20.86 7.64 19.09
N SER A 372 20.09 6.56 18.99
CA SER A 372 20.11 5.39 19.89
C SER A 372 20.47 4.10 19.12
N PRO A 373 21.70 3.98 18.59
CA PRO A 373 22.10 2.85 17.76
C PRO A 373 22.06 1.51 18.53
N GLU A 374 22.25 1.51 19.85
CA GLU A 374 22.21 0.31 20.69
C GLU A 374 20.84 -0.37 20.64
N GLU A 375 19.76 0.37 20.86
CA GLU A 375 18.38 -0.15 20.80
C GLU A 375 17.99 -0.55 19.38
N ALA A 376 18.48 0.17 18.36
CA ALA A 376 18.29 -0.20 16.97
C ALA A 376 18.91 -1.58 16.67
N LEU A 377 20.15 -1.80 17.11
CA LEU A 377 20.85 -3.07 16.93
C LEU A 377 20.20 -4.21 17.73
N VAL A 378 19.75 -3.96 18.96
CA VAL A 378 18.99 -4.96 19.74
C VAL A 378 17.72 -5.37 18.99
N THR A 379 16.99 -4.40 18.42
CA THR A 379 15.77 -4.67 17.63
C THR A 379 16.10 -5.49 16.39
N PHE A 380 17.16 -5.13 15.66
CA PHE A 380 17.65 -5.85 14.50
C PHE A 380 18.03 -7.30 14.81
N TYR A 381 18.86 -7.55 15.82
CA TYR A 381 19.31 -8.91 16.13
C TYR A 381 18.18 -9.82 16.66
N LYS A 382 17.13 -9.26 17.28
CA LYS A 382 15.93 -10.00 17.69
C LYS A 382 15.02 -10.44 16.53
N MET A 383 15.27 -9.99 15.29
CA MET A 383 14.48 -10.41 14.13
C MET A 383 14.87 -11.80 13.65
N GLU A 384 13.90 -12.71 13.55
CA GLU A 384 14.11 -14.05 12.97
C GLU A 384 14.40 -14.00 11.46
N TYR A 385 13.65 -13.15 10.75
CA TYR A 385 13.79 -12.93 9.32
C TYR A 385 14.12 -11.46 9.05
N LYS A 386 15.05 -11.23 8.12
CA LYS A 386 15.54 -9.91 7.72
C LYS A 386 15.61 -9.88 6.20
N ASP A 387 15.00 -8.88 5.59
CA ASP A 387 15.07 -8.68 4.14
C ASP A 387 16.11 -7.61 3.79
N VAL A 388 16.27 -7.37 2.49
CA VAL A 388 17.18 -6.35 1.96
C VAL A 388 16.94 -4.96 2.56
N PHE A 389 15.69 -4.61 2.90
CA PHE A 389 15.33 -3.31 3.45
C PHE A 389 15.76 -3.19 4.91
N THR A 390 15.52 -4.22 5.73
CA THR A 390 16.00 -4.25 7.11
C THR A 390 17.53 -4.15 7.19
N TRP A 391 18.25 -4.89 6.34
CA TRP A 391 19.71 -4.80 6.25
C TRP A 391 20.19 -3.43 5.78
N THR A 392 19.52 -2.84 4.78
CA THR A 392 19.88 -1.50 4.29
C THR A 392 19.65 -0.45 5.37
N ALA A 393 18.55 -0.51 6.11
CA ALA A 393 18.23 0.43 7.18
C ALA A 393 19.27 0.40 8.32
N VAL A 394 19.74 -0.78 8.74
CA VAL A 394 20.77 -0.87 9.79
C VAL A 394 22.14 -0.38 9.30
N ILE A 395 22.52 -0.67 8.04
CA ILE A 395 23.77 -0.20 7.45
C ILE A 395 23.76 1.32 7.30
N GLU A 396 22.65 1.88 6.84
CA GLU A 396 22.44 3.33 6.72
C GLU A 396 22.48 4.01 8.10
N GLY A 397 21.74 3.46 9.06
CA GLY A 397 21.70 3.98 10.43
C GLY A 397 23.07 4.05 11.08
N LEU A 398 23.87 2.99 10.95
CA LEU A 398 25.25 2.96 11.43
C LEU A 398 26.16 3.95 10.69
N ALA A 399 26.01 4.07 9.37
CA ALA A 399 26.77 5.03 8.56
C ALA A 399 26.52 6.47 9.03
N ASN A 400 25.26 6.83 9.26
CA ASN A 400 24.87 8.18 9.69
C ASN A 400 25.28 8.49 11.14
N ASN A 401 25.37 7.48 12.00
CA ASN A 401 25.84 7.60 13.37
C ASN A 401 27.37 7.47 13.54
N GLY A 402 28.14 7.39 12.43
CA GLY A 402 29.60 7.37 12.47
C GLY A 402 30.24 5.99 12.70
N TYR A 403 29.45 4.92 12.76
CA TYR A 403 29.91 3.54 12.98
C TYR A 403 30.24 2.82 11.66
N GLY A 404 31.00 3.46 10.77
CA GLY A 404 31.20 2.97 9.40
C GLY A 404 31.84 1.58 9.29
N ASN A 405 32.79 1.26 10.18
CA ASN A 405 33.38 -0.08 10.24
C ASN A 405 32.34 -1.17 10.58
N VAL A 406 31.42 -0.89 11.51
CA VAL A 406 30.35 -1.82 11.89
C VAL A 406 29.37 -1.97 10.73
N ALA A 407 29.04 -0.88 10.03
CA ALA A 407 28.18 -0.89 8.86
C ALA A 407 28.74 -1.80 7.74
N LEU A 408 30.05 -1.72 7.46
CA LEU A 408 30.70 -2.58 6.46
C LEU A 408 30.76 -4.05 6.90
N ASN A 409 30.91 -4.33 8.20
CA ASN A 409 30.82 -5.69 8.72
C ASN A 409 29.41 -6.26 8.54
N LEU A 410 28.36 -5.48 8.82
CA LEU A 410 26.98 -5.90 8.55
C LEU A 410 26.70 -6.08 7.06
N PHE A 411 27.26 -5.24 6.18
CA PHE A 411 27.20 -5.45 4.74
C PHE A 411 27.77 -6.81 4.36
N LYS A 412 28.93 -7.18 4.91
CA LYS A 412 29.53 -8.50 4.66
C LYS A 412 28.65 -9.65 5.19
N GLN A 413 28.07 -9.51 6.39
CA GLN A 413 27.17 -10.52 6.95
C GLN A 413 25.90 -10.69 6.11
N MET A 414 25.35 -9.60 5.55
CA MET A 414 24.22 -9.64 4.62
C MET A 414 24.55 -10.53 3.41
N GLU A 415 25.76 -10.37 2.84
CA GLU A 415 26.23 -11.19 1.73
C GLU A 415 26.46 -12.65 2.13
N GLU A 416 27.03 -12.90 3.31
CA GLU A 416 27.25 -14.24 3.86
C GLU A 416 25.92 -15.00 4.08
N GLN A 417 24.82 -14.29 4.34
CA GLN A 417 23.47 -14.84 4.42
C GLN A 417 22.77 -15.00 3.06
N GLY A 418 23.47 -14.70 1.95
CA GLY A 418 22.92 -14.82 0.60
C GLY A 418 21.90 -13.74 0.24
N ILE A 419 21.79 -12.67 1.04
CA ILE A 419 20.89 -11.56 0.76
C ILE A 419 21.62 -10.58 -0.14
N GLN A 420 21.08 -10.34 -1.35
CA GLN A 420 21.73 -9.49 -2.34
C GLN A 420 21.59 -8.00 -1.99
N PRO A 421 22.70 -7.26 -1.84
CA PRO A 421 22.69 -5.80 -1.73
C PRO A 421 22.06 -5.16 -2.96
N ASN A 422 21.25 -4.11 -2.73
CA ASN A 422 20.70 -3.29 -3.80
C ASN A 422 21.46 -1.96 -3.91
N GLU A 423 21.02 -1.09 -4.82
CA GLU A 423 21.61 0.23 -5.04
C GLU A 423 21.66 1.06 -3.75
N ALA A 424 20.57 1.08 -2.97
CA ALA A 424 20.50 1.82 -1.71
C ALA A 424 21.48 1.25 -0.67
N THR A 425 21.65 -0.07 -0.59
CA THR A 425 22.64 -0.70 0.29
C THR A 425 24.07 -0.23 -0.03
N PHE A 426 24.40 -0.10 -1.32
CA PHE A 426 25.72 0.42 -1.74
C PHE A 426 25.89 1.91 -1.43
N VAL A 427 24.85 2.73 -1.59
CA VAL A 427 24.89 4.15 -1.14
C VAL A 427 25.17 4.22 0.35
N SER A 428 24.51 3.40 1.17
CA SER A 428 24.72 3.35 2.62
C SER A 428 26.14 2.91 2.98
N ALA A 429 26.68 1.88 2.32
CA ALA A 429 28.06 1.44 2.51
C ALA A 429 29.11 2.48 2.08
N LEU A 430 28.88 3.19 0.96
CA LEU A 430 29.77 4.27 0.52
C LEU A 430 29.69 5.50 1.45
N THR A 431 28.50 5.80 1.97
CA THR A 431 28.28 6.85 2.98
C THR A 431 29.02 6.52 4.27
N SER A 432 29.03 5.25 4.67
CA SER A 432 29.77 4.78 5.84
C SER A 432 31.27 5.02 5.67
N CYS A 433 31.80 4.73 4.47
CA CYS A 433 33.20 4.99 4.12
C CYS A 433 33.52 6.49 4.14
N ARG A 434 32.58 7.33 3.68
CA ARG A 434 32.68 8.79 3.68
C ARG A 434 32.79 9.39 5.07
N HIS A 435 31.97 8.92 6.02
CA HIS A 435 31.99 9.42 7.39
C HIS A 435 33.17 8.89 8.20
N SER A 436 33.60 7.65 7.96
CA SER A 436 34.71 7.03 8.69
C SER A 436 36.09 7.20 8.01
N GLY A 437 36.17 7.87 6.86
CA GLY A 437 37.44 8.09 6.14
C GLY A 437 38.04 6.82 5.53
N LEU A 438 37.22 5.81 5.26
CA LEU A 438 37.65 4.48 4.77
C LEU A 438 37.80 4.49 3.24
N VAL A 439 38.87 5.12 2.76
CA VAL A 439 39.08 5.39 1.32
C VAL A 439 39.22 4.10 0.51
N LYS A 440 39.98 3.13 1.03
CA LYS A 440 40.26 1.87 0.33
C LYS A 440 38.99 1.04 0.20
N GLU A 441 38.24 0.96 1.28
CA GLU A 441 36.98 0.25 1.42
C GLU A 441 35.92 0.89 0.52
N GLY A 442 35.83 2.22 0.50
CA GLY A 442 34.91 2.94 -0.40
C GLY A 442 35.18 2.64 -1.88
N CYS A 443 36.44 2.66 -2.30
CA CYS A 443 36.82 2.27 -3.66
C CYS A 443 36.51 0.80 -3.97
N GLN A 444 36.70 -0.10 -3.00
CA GLN A 444 36.37 -1.52 -3.15
C GLN A 444 34.86 -1.73 -3.27
N MET A 445 34.04 -1.05 -2.46
CA MET A 445 32.58 -1.13 -2.52
C MET A 445 32.06 -0.64 -3.86
N PHE A 446 32.58 0.48 -4.38
CA PHE A 446 32.19 1.00 -5.69
C PHE A 446 32.54 0.03 -6.82
N ARG A 447 33.75 -0.55 -6.80
CA ARG A 447 34.12 -1.60 -7.77
C ARG A 447 33.24 -2.83 -7.66
N LYS A 448 32.98 -3.30 -6.44
CA LYS A 448 32.11 -4.47 -6.18
C LYS A 448 30.70 -4.25 -6.75
N MET A 449 30.14 -3.06 -6.57
CA MET A 449 28.83 -2.67 -7.12
C MET A 449 28.77 -2.83 -8.65
N VAL A 450 29.77 -2.30 -9.35
CA VAL A 450 29.81 -2.30 -10.83
C VAL A 450 30.23 -3.65 -11.40
N GLU A 451 31.28 -4.26 -10.84
CA GLU A 451 31.92 -5.42 -11.41
C GLU A 451 31.26 -6.73 -11.00
N VAL A 452 30.82 -6.85 -9.74
CA VAL A 452 30.23 -8.08 -9.20
C VAL A 452 28.71 -8.04 -9.33
N TYR A 453 28.07 -6.98 -8.84
CA TYR A 453 26.60 -6.87 -8.83
C TYR A 453 26.01 -6.27 -10.10
N LYS A 454 26.85 -5.77 -11.01
CA LYS A 454 26.44 -5.18 -12.30
C LYS A 454 25.41 -4.06 -12.16
N LEU A 455 25.44 -3.34 -11.04
CA LEU A 455 24.56 -2.21 -10.78
C LEU A 455 25.09 -0.96 -11.47
N GLN A 456 24.20 -0.17 -12.05
CA GLN A 456 24.55 1.08 -12.73
C GLN A 456 24.78 2.19 -11.70
N PRO A 457 25.98 2.80 -11.65
CA PRO A 457 26.23 3.91 -10.74
C PRO A 457 25.34 5.12 -11.04
N ARG A 458 24.65 5.62 -10.02
CA ARG A 458 23.95 6.91 -10.03
C ARG A 458 24.74 8.01 -9.31
N PHE A 459 24.25 9.25 -9.42
CA PHE A 459 24.84 10.42 -8.77
C PHE A 459 25.11 10.21 -7.28
N GLU A 460 24.24 9.52 -6.53
CA GLU A 460 24.44 9.32 -5.09
C GLU A 460 25.70 8.49 -4.81
N HIS A 461 25.99 7.49 -5.64
CA HIS A 461 27.16 6.63 -5.50
C HIS A 461 28.45 7.40 -5.83
N PHE A 462 28.45 8.12 -6.96
CA PHE A 462 29.58 8.95 -7.36
C PHE A 462 29.82 10.08 -6.36
N GLY A 463 28.77 10.74 -5.87
CA GLY A 463 28.86 11.79 -4.87
C GLY A 463 29.55 11.30 -3.59
N CYS A 464 29.20 10.11 -3.10
CA CYS A 464 29.89 9.51 -1.96
C CYS A 464 31.37 9.21 -2.25
N LEU A 465 31.67 8.63 -3.42
CA LEU A 465 33.05 8.30 -3.80
C LEU A 465 33.92 9.55 -4.00
N ILE A 466 33.40 10.57 -4.68
CA ILE A 466 34.09 11.85 -4.92
C ILE A 466 34.38 12.53 -3.59
N ASP A 467 33.45 12.54 -2.64
CA ASP A 467 33.66 13.14 -1.32
C ASP A 467 34.72 12.35 -0.52
N VAL A 468 34.67 11.01 -0.52
CA VAL A 468 35.71 10.15 0.09
C VAL A 468 37.10 10.48 -0.46
N LEU A 469 37.26 10.54 -1.79
CA LEU A 469 38.54 10.83 -2.45
C LEU A 469 39.00 12.27 -2.18
N SER A 470 38.06 13.23 -2.20
CA SER A 470 38.34 14.64 -1.95
C SER A 470 38.85 14.86 -0.53
N ARG A 471 38.24 14.22 0.48
CA ARG A 471 38.69 14.27 1.88
C ARG A 471 40.01 13.52 2.11
N ALA A 472 40.39 12.62 1.23
CA ALA A 472 41.66 11.92 1.26
C ALA A 472 42.81 12.68 0.59
N GLY A 473 42.53 13.84 -0.03
CA GLY A 473 43.50 14.58 -0.84
C GLY A 473 43.77 13.96 -2.22
N LEU A 474 43.01 12.92 -2.63
CA LEU A 474 43.16 12.25 -3.92
C LEU A 474 42.41 13.00 -5.03
N LEU A 475 42.72 14.29 -5.17
CA LEU A 475 41.92 15.25 -5.96
C LEU A 475 41.94 14.99 -7.46
N ALA A 476 43.07 14.52 -7.99
CA ALA A 476 43.14 14.13 -9.41
C ALA A 476 42.18 12.97 -9.74
N GLN A 477 42.08 11.96 -8.87
CA GLN A 477 41.16 10.84 -9.07
C GLN A 477 39.71 11.30 -8.90
N ALA A 478 39.42 12.11 -7.88
CA ALA A 478 38.10 12.69 -7.67
C ALA A 478 37.63 13.48 -8.91
N TYR A 479 38.51 14.28 -9.51
CA TYR A 479 38.22 15.06 -10.71
C TYR A 479 37.88 14.19 -11.93
N GLU A 480 38.57 13.08 -12.15
CA GLU A 480 38.23 12.16 -13.25
C GLU A 480 36.85 11.51 -13.07
N PHE A 481 36.44 11.19 -11.83
CA PHE A 481 35.09 10.71 -11.57
C PHE A 481 34.01 11.75 -11.84
N VAL A 482 34.28 13.04 -11.63
CA VAL A 482 33.32 14.11 -11.96
C VAL A 482 33.01 14.12 -13.47
N LYS A 483 33.99 13.85 -14.34
CA LYS A 483 33.77 13.84 -15.80
C LYS A 483 32.79 12.77 -16.26
N LEU A 484 32.67 11.68 -15.49
CA LEU A 484 31.73 10.58 -15.77
C LEU A 484 30.28 10.94 -15.44
N LEU A 485 30.03 12.04 -14.70
CA LEU A 485 28.70 12.51 -14.35
C LEU A 485 27.99 13.21 -15.52
N ARG A 486 26.66 13.28 -15.44
CA ARG A 486 25.84 14.07 -16.38
C ARG A 486 26.12 15.57 -16.18
N PRO A 487 26.01 16.43 -17.21
CA PRO A 487 26.30 17.86 -17.10
C PRO A 487 25.59 18.57 -15.93
N GLU A 488 24.33 18.20 -15.68
CA GLU A 488 23.48 18.75 -14.61
C GLU A 488 24.04 18.44 -13.20
N GLU A 489 24.73 17.31 -13.04
CA GLU A 489 25.25 16.79 -11.78
C GLU A 489 26.69 17.25 -11.49
N ARG A 490 27.46 17.52 -12.56
CA ARG A 490 28.87 17.94 -12.48
C ARG A 490 29.06 19.18 -11.62
N LEU A 491 28.11 20.12 -11.68
CA LEU A 491 28.19 21.37 -10.94
C LEU A 491 28.29 21.14 -9.43
N ALA A 492 27.46 20.24 -8.89
CA ALA A 492 27.47 19.90 -7.47
C ALA A 492 28.76 19.17 -7.08
N ALA A 493 29.23 18.25 -7.93
CA ALA A 493 30.45 17.49 -7.67
C ALA A 493 31.72 18.35 -7.74
N TYR A 494 31.79 19.31 -8.68
CA TYR A 494 32.90 20.27 -8.74
C TYR A 494 32.96 21.19 -7.51
N LYS A 495 31.82 21.56 -6.89
CA LYS A 495 31.84 22.29 -5.60
C LYS A 495 32.60 21.51 -4.52
N ILE A 496 32.37 20.19 -4.42
CA ILE A 496 33.03 19.31 -3.45
C ILE A 496 34.54 19.26 -3.72
N VAL A 497 34.93 19.00 -4.98
CA VAL A 497 36.34 18.92 -5.38
C VAL A 497 37.04 20.26 -5.18
N LEU A 498 36.44 21.38 -5.59
CA LEU A 498 37.04 22.71 -5.46
C LEU A 498 37.23 23.11 -3.98
N SER A 499 36.26 22.79 -3.12
CA SER A 499 36.41 23.00 -1.67
C SER A 499 37.58 22.21 -1.08
N ALA A 500 37.80 20.97 -1.55
CA ALA A 500 38.93 20.17 -1.13
C ALA A 500 40.26 20.67 -1.74
N CYS A 501 40.28 21.13 -3.00
CA CYS A 501 41.45 21.77 -3.60
C CYS A 501 41.91 23.01 -2.81
N ILE A 502 40.97 23.81 -2.31
CA ILE A 502 41.26 24.92 -1.39
C ILE A 502 41.94 24.40 -0.12
N LYS A 503 41.37 23.35 0.50
CA LYS A 503 41.87 22.77 1.76
C LYS A 503 43.28 22.18 1.63
N TYR A 504 43.56 21.48 0.53
CA TYR A 504 44.86 20.82 0.29
C TYR A 504 45.85 21.69 -0.50
N LEU A 505 45.47 22.92 -0.85
CA LEU A 505 46.27 23.85 -1.66
C LEU A 505 46.68 23.26 -3.03
N GLU A 506 45.81 22.45 -3.62
CA GLU A 506 46.01 21.80 -4.92
C GLU A 506 45.43 22.66 -6.05
N PHE A 507 46.26 23.55 -6.59
CA PHE A 507 45.81 24.59 -7.52
C PHE A 507 45.54 24.09 -8.94
N ASP A 508 46.26 23.08 -9.44
CA ASP A 508 46.12 22.61 -10.82
C ASP A 508 44.74 21.98 -11.09
N VAL A 509 44.30 21.10 -10.18
CA VAL A 509 42.97 20.47 -10.26
C VAL A 509 41.89 21.50 -9.93
N GLY A 510 42.13 22.36 -8.95
CA GLY A 510 41.20 23.42 -8.57
C GLY A 510 40.94 24.41 -9.72
N GLU A 511 41.96 24.77 -10.50
CA GLU A 511 41.83 25.65 -11.66
C GLU A 511 40.98 25.01 -12.77
N LYS A 512 41.23 23.73 -13.09
CA LYS A 512 40.44 23.00 -14.07
C LYS A 512 38.97 22.89 -13.67
N ALA A 513 38.70 22.55 -12.40
CA ALA A 513 37.35 22.51 -11.87
C ALA A 513 36.68 23.91 -11.89
N ALA A 514 37.43 24.96 -11.55
CA ALA A 514 36.96 26.33 -11.53
C ALA A 514 36.52 26.84 -12.92
N LEU A 515 37.27 26.51 -13.97
CA LEU A 515 36.94 26.88 -15.35
C LEU A 515 35.67 26.18 -15.83
N GLU A 516 35.59 24.86 -15.64
CA GLU A 516 34.42 24.05 -16.00
C GLU A 516 33.15 24.51 -15.27
N MET A 517 33.25 24.87 -13.98
CA MET A 517 32.13 25.43 -13.22
C MET A 517 31.64 26.77 -13.76
N ALA A 518 32.56 27.63 -14.22
CA ALA A 518 32.21 28.94 -14.78
C ALA A 518 31.46 28.82 -16.12
N GLU A 519 31.75 27.78 -16.90
CA GLU A 519 31.06 27.47 -18.15
C GLU A 519 29.67 26.86 -17.91
N LEU A 520 29.56 25.92 -16.96
CA LEU A 520 28.30 25.22 -16.66
C LEU A 520 27.22 26.11 -16.05
N SER A 521 27.59 27.15 -15.29
CA SER A 521 26.62 28.07 -14.68
C SER A 521 27.14 29.50 -14.56
N PRO A 522 27.19 30.26 -15.67
CA PRO A 522 27.79 31.60 -15.72
C PRO A 522 27.08 32.64 -14.83
N GLN A 523 25.82 32.39 -14.46
CA GLN A 523 24.95 33.34 -13.76
C GLN A 523 24.87 33.14 -12.23
N SER A 524 25.47 32.08 -11.67
CA SER A 524 25.31 31.77 -10.24
C SER A 524 26.20 32.61 -9.33
N CYS A 525 25.59 33.43 -8.45
CA CYS A 525 26.28 34.28 -7.48
C CYS A 525 27.19 33.49 -6.53
N GLU A 526 26.66 32.41 -5.94
CA GLU A 526 27.39 31.54 -5.01
C GLU A 526 28.67 30.99 -5.62
N MET A 527 28.61 30.65 -6.91
CA MET A 527 29.75 30.12 -7.65
C MET A 527 30.84 31.14 -7.82
N HIS A 528 30.49 32.36 -8.21
CA HIS A 528 31.47 33.43 -8.33
C HIS A 528 32.13 33.78 -6.99
N ILE A 529 31.42 33.61 -5.86
CA ILE A 529 32.01 33.75 -4.52
C ILE A 529 33.03 32.63 -4.26
N LEU A 530 32.64 31.37 -4.52
CA LEU A 530 33.52 30.21 -4.31
C LEU A 530 34.77 30.29 -5.19
N LEU A 531 34.62 30.65 -6.46
CA LEU A 531 35.71 30.88 -7.42
C LEU A 531 36.60 32.04 -6.99
N SER A 532 36.02 33.16 -6.55
CA SER A 532 36.78 34.31 -6.03
C SER A 532 37.60 33.95 -4.79
N ASN A 533 37.07 33.10 -3.91
CA ASN A 533 37.78 32.65 -2.72
C ASN A 533 38.94 31.71 -3.09
N PHE A 534 38.70 30.76 -4.02
CA PHE A 534 39.74 29.89 -4.55
C PHE A 534 40.90 30.69 -5.16
N TYR A 535 40.61 31.63 -6.07
CA TYR A 535 41.65 32.45 -6.72
C TYR A 535 42.39 33.37 -5.73
N ALA A 536 41.73 33.84 -4.67
CA ALA A 536 42.39 34.64 -3.65
C ALA A 536 43.41 33.80 -2.85
N LEU A 537 43.04 32.56 -2.48
CA LEU A 537 43.94 31.63 -1.80
C LEU A 537 45.08 31.14 -2.71
N ALA A 538 44.85 31.09 -4.02
CA ALA A 538 45.87 30.83 -5.04
C ALA A 538 46.77 32.04 -5.36
N GLY A 539 46.55 33.20 -4.72
CA GLY A 539 47.30 34.44 -5.00
C GLY A 539 47.01 35.08 -6.36
N GLN A 540 45.99 34.60 -7.10
CA GLN A 540 45.63 35.07 -8.44
C GLN A 540 44.68 36.27 -8.39
N TRP A 541 45.16 37.41 -7.89
CA TRP A 541 44.35 38.63 -7.68
C TRP A 541 43.69 39.20 -8.93
N GLU A 542 44.29 39.01 -10.10
CA GLU A 542 43.70 39.44 -11.38
C GLU A 542 42.41 38.67 -11.69
N ARG A 543 42.40 37.35 -11.44
CA ARG A 543 41.20 36.51 -11.62
C ARG A 543 40.15 36.78 -10.56
N VAL A 544 40.55 37.10 -9.33
CA VAL A 544 39.65 37.61 -8.28
C VAL A 544 38.93 38.86 -8.75
N ALA A 545 39.68 39.83 -9.30
CA ALA A 545 39.12 41.07 -9.82
C ALA A 545 38.17 40.81 -11.01
N LYS A 546 38.52 39.91 -11.92
CA LYS A 546 37.67 39.49 -13.05
C LYS A 546 36.35 38.86 -12.56
N THR A 547 36.43 37.91 -11.63
CA THR A 547 35.27 37.22 -11.05
C THR A 547 34.33 38.19 -10.34
N ARG A 548 34.88 39.12 -9.53
CA ARG A 548 34.11 40.17 -8.84
C ARG A 548 33.48 41.19 -9.78
N ARG A 549 34.13 41.51 -10.92
CA ARG A 549 33.54 42.37 -11.96
C ARG A 549 32.34 41.67 -12.63
N THR A 550 32.46 40.38 -12.92
CA THR A 550 31.35 39.57 -13.46
C THR A 550 30.16 39.53 -12.50
N MET A 551 30.39 39.34 -11.19
CA MET A 551 29.33 39.43 -10.17
C MET A 551 28.62 40.78 -10.16
N LYS A 552 29.38 41.89 -10.22
CA LYS A 552 28.80 43.25 -10.28
C LYS A 552 27.97 43.45 -11.55
N ARG A 553 28.41 42.90 -12.68
CA ARG A 553 27.67 42.98 -13.97
C ARG A 553 26.37 42.19 -13.94
N LEU A 554 26.32 41.09 -13.19
CA LEU A 554 25.16 40.22 -13.07
C LEU A 554 24.14 40.69 -12.01
N ASN A 555 24.40 41.81 -11.32
CA ASN A 555 23.54 42.38 -10.27
C ASN A 555 23.23 41.41 -9.10
N THR A 556 24.04 40.38 -8.92
CA THR A 556 23.86 39.37 -7.89
C THR A 556 24.42 39.88 -6.55
N ARG A 557 23.55 40.21 -5.58
CA ARG A 557 23.96 40.59 -4.22
C ARG A 557 24.11 39.36 -3.31
N LYS A 558 24.93 39.50 -2.28
CA LYS A 558 25.07 38.54 -1.18
C LYS A 558 23.83 38.65 -0.29
N GLU A 559 23.04 37.60 -0.17
CA GLU A 559 22.08 37.52 0.93
C GLU A 559 22.85 37.25 2.23
N PRO A 560 22.70 38.08 3.28
CA PRO A 560 23.31 37.79 4.57
C PRO A 560 22.71 36.50 5.14
N GLY A 561 23.55 35.53 5.50
CA GLY A 561 23.11 34.35 6.23
C GLY A 561 22.56 34.76 7.59
N ILE A 562 21.27 34.52 7.83
CA ILE A 562 20.63 34.70 9.12
C ILE A 562 21.10 33.54 10.00
N SER A 563 21.96 33.81 10.99
CA SER A 563 22.15 32.90 12.10
C SER A 563 20.95 33.03 13.03
N SER A 564 20.06 32.04 13.04
CA SER A 564 19.12 31.83 14.14
C SER A 564 19.92 31.37 15.37
N GLY A 565 20.56 32.33 16.01
CA GLY A 565 21.20 32.21 17.29
C GLY A 565 20.78 33.42 18.11
N GLU A 566 19.72 33.25 18.90
CA GLU A 566 19.65 33.94 20.19
C GLU A 566 20.93 33.63 21.00
N PRO A 567 21.37 34.47 21.95
CA PRO A 567 20.54 35.34 22.79
C PRO A 567 21.11 36.75 23.06
N LYS A 568 20.30 37.62 23.70
CA LYS A 568 20.73 38.44 24.85
C LYS A 568 19.57 39.22 25.50
N LEU A 569 19.35 38.82 26.77
CA LEU A 569 18.70 39.48 27.91
C LEU A 569 17.20 39.75 27.86
#